data_AF-A0A3A9LFZ0-F1
#
_entry.id   AF-A0A3A9LFZ0-F1
#
_cell.length_a   1.000
_cell.length_b   1.000
_cell.length_c   1.000
_cell.angle_alpha   90.00
_cell.angle_beta   90.00
_cell.angle_gamma   90.00
#
_symmetry.space_group_name_H-M   'P 1'
#
loop_
_entity.id
_entity.type
_entity.pdbx_description
1 polymer ?
#
loop_
_entity_poly.entity_id
_entity_poly.type
_entity_poly.pdbx_seq_one_letter_code
_entity_poly.pdbx_strand_id
1 'polypeptide(L)'
;MLEWQAAVPPADAANIHVGQTASVEIAGRQVIGGVARLSPVTNDSRDITVHVRLLRDSGASAGMYQSGEFLFDAQRYNAIPLSALMGLDGYDYVW
;
A
#
# COMPACT_ATOMS: atom_id res chain seq x y z
N MET A 1 3.90 -16.60 14.41
CA MET A 1 4.23 -15.69 13.29
C MET A 1 3.45 -14.41 13.52
N LEU A 2 4.06 -13.24 13.31
CA LEU A 2 3.40 -11.97 13.55
C LEU A 2 2.80 -11.42 12.26
N GLU A 3 1.61 -10.82 12.38
CA GLU A 3 0.92 -10.13 11.29
C GLU A 3 0.77 -8.66 11.67
N TRP A 4 1.10 -7.77 10.74
CA TRP A 4 0.74 -6.35 10.81
C TRP A 4 -0.62 -6.15 10.14
N GLN A 5 -1.48 -5.35 10.76
CA GLN A 5 -2.81 -5.05 10.26
C GLN A 5 -2.89 -3.57 9.91
N ALA A 6 -3.14 -3.28 8.64
CA ALA A 6 -3.37 -1.93 8.16
C ALA A 6 -4.87 -1.71 7.93
N ALA A 7 -5.40 -0.59 8.40
CA ALA A 7 -6.72 -0.10 8.01
C ALA A 7 -6.54 0.75 6.75
N VAL A 8 -7.16 0.34 5.64
CA VAL A 8 -7.00 0.98 4.34
C VAL A 8 -8.37 1.36 3.77
N PRO A 9 -8.55 2.58 3.24
CA PRO A 9 -9.80 2.98 2.59
C PRO A 9 -10.15 2.01 1.45
N PRO A 10 -11.45 1.72 1.21
CA PRO A 10 -11.86 0.75 0.18
C PRO A 10 -11.34 1.06 -1.23
N ALA A 11 -11.23 2.34 -1.59
CA ALA A 11 -10.74 2.77 -2.90
C ALA A 11 -9.27 2.41 -3.12
N ASP A 12 -8.43 2.53 -2.08
CA ASP A 12 -7.01 2.19 -2.15
C ASP A 12 -6.79 0.69 -2.04
N ALA A 13 -7.58 0.01 -1.18
CA ALA A 13 -7.53 -1.43 -1.00
C ALA A 13 -7.86 -2.20 -2.29
N ALA A 14 -8.62 -1.60 -3.21
CA ALA A 14 -8.94 -2.18 -4.52
C ALA A 14 -7.68 -2.47 -5.37
N ASN A 15 -6.60 -1.71 -5.16
CA ASN A 15 -5.33 -1.88 -5.88
C ASN A 15 -4.35 -2.80 -5.14
N ILE A 16 -4.68 -3.26 -3.92
CA ILE A 16 -3.81 -4.11 -3.11
C ILE A 16 -4.11 -5.58 -3.39
N HIS A 17 -3.07 -6.37 -3.64
CA HIS A 17 -3.19 -7.79 -3.95
C HIS A 17 -2.43 -8.69 -2.97
N VAL A 18 -2.92 -9.90 -2.76
CA VAL A 18 -2.20 -10.92 -1.99
C VAL A 18 -0.86 -11.22 -2.65
N GLY A 19 0.20 -11.30 -1.85
CA GLY A 19 1.58 -11.44 -2.32
C GLY A 19 2.29 -10.12 -2.59
N GLN A 20 1.58 -8.98 -2.60
CA GLN A 20 2.19 -7.67 -2.73
C GLN A 20 3.14 -7.38 -1.56
N THR A 21 4.24 -6.70 -1.86
CA THR A 21 5.23 -6.33 -0.85
C THR A 21 4.75 -5.12 -0.07
N ALA A 22 4.94 -5.15 1.25
CA ALA A 22 4.70 -4.00 2.13
C ALA A 22 5.97 -3.71 2.94
N SER A 23 6.22 -2.43 3.18
CA SER A 23 7.30 -1.94 4.04
C SER A 23 6.67 -1.37 5.30
N VAL A 24 7.01 -1.91 6.46
CA VAL A 24 6.47 -1.49 7.76
C VAL A 24 7.61 -0.91 8.58
N GLU A 25 7.43 0.29 9.12
CA GLU A 25 8.40 0.86 10.04
C GLU A 25 8.21 0.21 11.42
N ILE A 26 9.27 -0.35 12.01
CA ILE A 26 9.28 -1.00 13.32
C ILE A 26 10.48 -0.47 14.10
N ALA A 27 10.22 0.30 15.17
CA ALA A 27 11.25 0.89 16.02
C ALA A 27 12.37 1.61 15.24
N GLY A 28 12.01 2.39 14.21
CA GLY A 28 12.95 3.13 13.36
C GLY A 28 13.65 2.30 12.29
N ARG A 29 13.23 1.05 12.05
CA ARG A 29 13.73 0.20 10.97
C ARG A 29 12.60 -0.18 10.01
N GLN A 30 12.86 -0.11 8.71
CA GLN A 30 11.95 -0.70 7.74
C GLN A 30 12.08 -2.22 7.75
N VAL A 31 10.94 -2.88 7.79
CA VAL A 31 10.80 -4.33 7.73
C VAL A 31 9.90 -4.66 6.56
N ILE A 32 10.37 -5.58 5.72
CA ILE A 32 9.60 -6.07 4.59
C ILE A 32 8.65 -7.18 5.04
N GLY A 33 7.42 -7.09 4.56
CA GLY A 33 6.40 -8.11 4.69
C GLY A 33 5.68 -8.35 3.36
N GLY A 34 4.85 -9.38 3.35
CA GLY A 34 3.98 -9.70 2.21
C GLY A 34 2.51 -9.69 2.62
N VAL A 35 1.65 -9.10 1.80
CA VAL A 35 0.20 -9.14 1.98
C VAL A 35 -0.26 -10.60 1.97
N ALA A 36 -0.79 -11.07 3.09
CA ALA A 36 -1.25 -12.44 3.26
C ALA A 36 -2.74 -12.57 2.92
N ARG A 37 -3.55 -11.56 3.27
CA ARG A 37 -4.99 -11.50 2.99
C ARG A 37 -5.54 -10.09 3.17
N LEU A 38 -6.69 -9.84 2.57
CA LEU A 38 -7.54 -8.71 2.86
C LEU A 38 -8.80 -9.22 3.56
N SER A 39 -9.29 -8.50 4.56
CA SER A 39 -10.57 -8.82 5.18
C SER A 39 -11.70 -8.68 4.16
N PRO A 40 -12.65 -9.64 4.11
CA PRO A 40 -13.77 -9.60 3.15
C PRO A 40 -14.82 -8.54 3.51
N VAL A 41 -14.76 -7.99 4.72
CA VAL A 41 -15.66 -6.96 5.24
C VAL A 41 -14.84 -5.81 5.81
N THR A 42 -15.44 -4.62 5.83
CA THR A 42 -14.85 -3.45 6.46
C THR A 42 -14.94 -3.52 7.98
N ASN A 43 -14.03 -2.83 8.66
CA ASN A 43 -14.14 -2.57 10.10
C ASN A 43 -15.21 -1.49 10.39
N ASP A 44 -15.35 -1.13 11.67
CA ASP A 44 -16.31 -0.10 12.12
C ASP A 44 -16.08 1.28 11.49
N SER A 45 -14.84 1.60 11.13
CA SER A 45 -14.44 2.83 10.44
C SER A 45 -14.66 2.79 8.92
N ARG A 46 -15.22 1.70 8.39
CA ARG A 46 -15.43 1.44 6.95
C ARG A 46 -14.13 1.23 6.15
N ASP A 47 -13.06 0.86 6.82
CA ASP A 47 -11.80 0.51 6.18
C ASP A 47 -11.69 -1.01 5.95
N ILE A 48 -10.99 -1.40 4.90
CA ILE A 48 -10.58 -2.79 4.67
C ILE A 48 -9.33 -3.06 5.50
N THR A 49 -9.36 -4.09 6.33
CA THR A 49 -8.17 -4.54 7.05
C THR A 49 -7.30 -5.40 6.15
N VAL A 50 -6.08 -4.93 5.87
CA VAL A 50 -5.06 -5.68 5.12
C VAL A 50 -4.11 -6.33 6.11
N HIS A 51 -3.93 -7.64 6.01
CA HIS A 51 -3.05 -8.42 6.89
C HIS A 51 -1.74 -8.71 6.16
N VAL A 52 -0.65 -8.23 6.71
CA VAL A 52 0.71 -8.40 6.16
C VAL A 52 1.49 -9.34 7.07
N ARG A 53 1.99 -10.42 6.49
CA ARG A 53 2.94 -11.31 7.15
C ARG A 53 4.31 -10.65 7.17
N LEU A 54 4.83 -10.42 8.37
CA LEU A 54 6.20 -9.93 8.57
C LEU A 54 7.20 -11.09 8.56
N LEU A 55 8.42 -10.83 8.11
CA LEU A 55 9.52 -11.79 8.19
C LEU A 55 9.85 -12.15 9.66
N ARG A 56 10.41 -13.34 9.87
CA ARG A 56 11.01 -13.70 11.17
C ARG A 56 12.15 -12.72 11.46
N ASP A 57 12.26 -12.29 12.71
CA ASP A 57 13.20 -11.26 13.18
C ASP A 57 12.87 -9.81 12.77
N SER A 58 11.59 -9.52 12.52
CA SER A 58 11.09 -8.14 12.32
C SER A 58 11.31 -7.20 13.51
N GLY A 59 11.57 -7.73 14.71
CA GLY A 59 11.62 -6.96 15.95
C GLY A 59 10.26 -6.46 16.42
N ALA A 60 9.17 -6.78 15.71
CA ALA A 60 7.83 -6.38 16.11
C ALA A 60 7.26 -7.29 17.20
N SER A 61 6.40 -6.69 18.02
CA SER A 61 5.67 -7.36 19.09
C SER A 61 4.18 -7.01 18.99
N ALA A 62 3.33 -7.89 19.50
CA ALA A 62 1.89 -7.65 19.52
C ALA A 62 1.55 -6.38 20.33
N GLY A 63 0.57 -5.61 19.86
CA GLY A 63 0.14 -4.35 20.50
C GLY A 63 0.93 -3.12 20.07
N MET A 64 1.97 -3.26 19.24
CA MET A 64 2.67 -2.12 18.64
C MET A 64 1.80 -1.42 17.59
N TYR A 65 1.85 -0.09 17.56
CA TYR A 65 1.19 0.73 16.55
C TYR A 65 2.21 1.19 15.51
N GLN A 66 2.12 0.63 14.30
CA GLN A 66 3.11 0.84 13.25
C GLN A 66 2.45 1.38 11.99
N SER A 67 3.11 2.34 11.35
CA SER A 67 2.82 2.79 9.99
C SER A 67 3.60 1.93 8.98
N GLY A 68 3.07 1.88 7.76
CA GLY A 68 3.70 1.18 6.66
C GLY A 68 3.12 1.60 5.33
N GLU A 69 3.78 1.15 4.28
CA GLU A 69 3.48 1.49 2.89
C GLU A 69 3.37 0.20 2.08
N PHE A 70 2.40 0.16 1.17
CA PHE A 70 2.29 -0.92 0.19
C PHE A 70 3.08 -0.55 -1.05
N LEU A 71 4.01 -1.42 -1.45
CA LEU A 71 4.81 -1.19 -2.65
C LEU A 71 4.01 -1.67 -3.85
N PHE A 72 3.63 -0.74 -4.72
CA PHE A 72 2.98 -1.04 -5.99
C PHE A 72 4.03 -1.29 -7.05
N ASP A 73 3.75 -2.23 -7.95
CA ASP A 73 4.65 -2.48 -9.07
C ASP A 73 4.70 -1.26 -9.98
N ALA A 74 5.90 -0.82 -10.32
CA ALA A 74 6.10 0.30 -11.22
C ALA A 74 6.04 -0.23 -12.66
N GLN A 75 4.86 -0.18 -13.26
CA GLN A 75 4.76 -0.45 -14.69
C GLN A 75 5.52 0.63 -15.47
N ARG A 76 6.46 0.18 -16.33
CA ARG A 76 7.19 1.07 -17.23
C ARG A 76 6.28 1.49 -18.37
N TYR A 77 5.86 2.75 -18.33
CA TYR A 77 5.18 3.42 -19.43
C TYR A 77 6.03 4.60 -19.93
N ASN A 78 5.81 5.00 -21.18
CA ASN A 78 6.31 6.28 -21.64
C ASN A 78 5.50 7.37 -20.92
N ALA A 79 6.14 8.04 -19.95
CA ALA A 79 5.53 9.14 -19.22
C ALA A 79 5.99 10.48 -19.79
N ILE A 80 5.07 11.43 -19.87
CA ILE A 80 5.37 12.84 -20.15
C ILE A 80 5.19 13.65 -18.87
N PRO A 81 5.96 14.73 -18.65
CA PRO A 81 5.76 15.58 -17.48
C PRO A 81 4.38 16.25 -17.55
N LEU A 82 3.69 16.36 -16.42
CA LEU A 82 2.36 16.99 -16.35
C LEU A 82 2.38 18.44 -16.88
N SER A 83 3.51 19.13 -16.75
CA SER A 83 3.70 20.50 -17.27
C SER A 83 3.68 20.60 -18.80
N ALA A 84 3.86 19.48 -19.51
CA ALA A 84 3.76 19.43 -20.96
C ALA A 84 2.31 19.24 -21.45
N LEU A 85 1.35 19.05 -20.55
CA LEU A 85 -0.08 18.94 -20.88
C LEU A 85 -0.77 20.32 -20.78
N MET A 86 -1.45 20.74 -21.84
CA MET A 86 -2.38 21.88 -21.82
C MET A 86 -3.69 21.38 -22.39
N GLY A 87 -4.71 21.40 -21.55
CA GLY A 87 -6.08 21.22 -21.99
C GLY A 87 -6.51 22.49 -22.73
N LEU A 88 -6.78 22.37 -24.03
CA LEU A 88 -7.42 23.43 -24.81
C LEU A 88 -8.60 22.83 -25.58
N ASP A 89 -9.77 23.44 -25.44
CA ASP A 89 -11.01 23.04 -26.13
C ASP A 89 -11.42 21.56 -25.95
N GLY A 90 -11.10 20.99 -24.77
CA GLY A 90 -11.43 19.60 -24.43
C GLY A 90 -10.49 18.54 -24.98
N TYR A 91 -9.35 18.95 -25.56
CA TYR A 91 -8.27 18.07 -26.00
C TYR A 91 -6.98 18.35 -25.22
N ASP A 92 -6.24 17.30 -24.92
CA ASP A 92 -4.92 17.37 -24.29
C ASP A 92 -3.83 17.42 -25.37
N TYR A 93 -3.05 18.50 -25.36
CA TYR A 93 -1.90 18.68 -26.26
C TYR A 93 -0.58 18.49 -25.50
N VAL A 94 0.46 18.06 -26.22
CA VAL A 94 1.83 17.87 -25.70
C VAL A 94 2.82 18.62 -26.59
N TRP A 95 3.67 19.47 -26.01
CA TRP A 95 4.74 20.21 -26.70
C TRP A 95 6.06 20.22 -25.91
#